data_AF-A0A8X7BAD9-F1
#
_entry.id   AF-A0A8X7BAD9-F1
#
_cell.length_a   1.000
_cell.length_b   1.000
_cell.length_c   1.000
_cell.angle_alpha   90.00
_cell.angle_beta   90.00
_cell.angle_gamma   90.00
#
_symmetry.space_group_name_H-M   'P 1'
#
loop_
_entity.id
_entity.type
_entity.pdbx_description
1 polymer ?
#
loop_
_entity_poly.entity_id
_entity_poly.type
_entity_poly.pdbx_seq_one_letter_code
_entity_poly.pdbx_strand_id
1 'polypeptide(L)'
;MMFRQILIYPAQCDLLRIMWKTGANEEPVIYRLKPVTYGTASAPFFAIRTLRQLAMDESSRFPLASKVALQDMYMDDVVSGARNLDTACQLQCQLQNMLETCGMKLHKWNYNSKELLNSSSDQEHSFSTNAESAIKALNIRWKPTGDYFMFKVSIPSIASYTKRDVLSVIARLNAPLGLIDPVISKAKIFLQKLWVIKLKWEEFLPDAIAPEWLNFVSCLKALEELKTDRYVLTDSYGKLILLGYADASESEYGAVVYMHSVKENGTTTTKHISSKFRVAPIKVISIARLELSACLLLAQLVEKVRPFLQVHLAKVLSCTPIQP
;
A
#
# COMPACT_ATOMS: atom_id res chain seq x y z
N MET A 1 -7.40 19.82 -7.89
CA MET A 1 -6.66 18.59 -8.26
C MET A 1 -5.17 18.94 -8.30
N MET A 2 -4.35 18.29 -7.48
CA MET A 2 -2.96 18.69 -7.14
C MET A 2 -2.08 19.11 -8.34
N PHE A 3 -1.96 18.28 -9.37
CA PHE A 3 -1.04 18.54 -10.49
C PHE A 3 -1.34 19.84 -11.26
N ARG A 4 -2.61 20.27 -11.31
CA ARG A 4 -3.00 21.51 -11.97
C ARG A 4 -2.53 22.77 -11.25
N GLN A 5 -2.12 22.66 -10.00
CA GLN A 5 -1.55 23.78 -9.23
C GLN A 5 -0.04 23.95 -9.45
N ILE A 6 0.59 23.04 -10.20
CA ILE A 6 2.04 23.03 -10.41
C ILE A 6 2.31 23.45 -11.85
N LEU A 7 2.91 24.63 -12.03
CA LEU A 7 3.29 25.13 -13.33
C LEU A 7 4.59 24.48 -13.80
N ILE A 8 4.63 24.14 -15.08
CA ILE A 8 5.87 23.71 -15.74
C ILE A 8 6.65 24.94 -16.19
N TYR A 9 7.97 24.81 -16.22
CA TYR A 9 8.86 25.86 -16.70
C TYR A 9 8.46 26.27 -18.13
N PRO A 10 8.28 27.58 -18.44
CA PRO A 10 7.71 28.02 -19.70
C PRO A 10 8.36 27.44 -20.97
N ALA A 11 9.67 27.22 -20.96
CA ALA A 11 10.39 26.65 -22.10
C ALA A 11 10.06 25.16 -22.37
N GLN A 12 9.50 24.46 -21.37
CA GLN A 12 9.09 23.06 -21.50
C GLN A 12 7.62 22.90 -21.91
N CYS A 13 6.80 23.97 -21.86
CA CYS A 13 5.38 23.91 -22.21
C CYS A 13 5.14 23.49 -23.67
N ASP A 14 6.09 23.74 -24.57
CA ASP A 14 6.00 23.32 -25.97
C ASP A 14 6.08 21.79 -26.15
N LEU A 15 6.65 21.07 -25.17
CA LEU A 15 6.66 19.61 -25.15
C LEU A 15 5.30 19.01 -24.73
N LEU A 16 4.37 19.84 -24.25
CA LEU A 16 3.04 19.43 -23.77
C LEU A 16 1.92 19.98 -24.66
N ARG A 17 2.19 20.06 -25.96
CA ARG A 17 1.18 20.44 -26.95
C ARG A 17 0.17 19.31 -27.12
N ILE A 18 -1.11 19.68 -27.15
CA ILE A 18 -2.19 18.77 -27.54
C ILE A 18 -2.95 19.41 -28.70
N MET A 19 -3.46 18.56 -29.57
CA MET A 19 -4.37 18.96 -30.63
C MET A 19 -5.78 18.54 -30.21
N TRP A 20 -6.72 19.49 -30.22
CA TRP A 20 -8.10 19.23 -29.82
C TRP A 20 -9.05 19.73 -30.90
N LYS A 21 -10.13 19.00 -31.12
CA LYS A 21 -11.16 19.29 -32.13
C LYS A 21 -12.52 19.15 -31.47
N THR A 22 -13.31 20.22 -31.43
CA THR A 22 -14.58 20.28 -30.67
C THR A 22 -15.72 19.57 -31.39
N GLY A 23 -15.71 19.53 -32.72
CA GLY A 23 -16.70 18.83 -33.54
C GLY A 23 -16.08 18.24 -34.82
N ALA A 24 -16.75 17.27 -35.44
CA ALA A 24 -16.22 16.52 -36.60
C ALA A 24 -15.80 17.41 -37.79
N ASN A 25 -16.41 18.58 -37.95
CA ASN A 25 -16.18 19.51 -39.05
C ASN A 25 -15.37 20.76 -38.64
N GLU A 26 -14.91 20.86 -37.40
CA GLU A 26 -14.09 22.00 -36.96
C GLU A 26 -12.61 21.78 -37.25
N GLU A 27 -11.87 22.87 -37.44
CA GLU A 27 -10.41 22.82 -37.55
C GLU A 27 -9.79 22.50 -36.18
N PRO A 28 -8.78 21.63 -36.11
CA PRO A 28 -8.11 21.30 -34.87
C PRO A 28 -7.34 22.51 -34.32
N VAL A 29 -7.50 22.76 -33.02
CA VAL A 29 -6.78 23.81 -32.29
C VAL A 29 -5.64 23.19 -31.48
N ILE A 30 -4.47 23.82 -31.55
CA ILE A 30 -3.30 23.42 -30.76
C ILE A 30 -3.31 24.17 -29.44
N TYR A 31 -3.34 23.42 -28.34
CA TYR A 31 -3.20 23.95 -26.99
C TYR A 31 -1.80 23.66 -26.45
N ARG A 32 -1.29 24.60 -25.65
CA ARG A 32 -0.06 24.42 -24.87
C ARG A 32 -0.42 24.32 -23.40
N LEU A 33 -0.25 23.14 -22.83
CA LEU A 33 -0.53 22.91 -21.41
C LEU A 33 0.55 23.59 -20.57
N LYS A 34 0.12 24.40 -19.61
CA LYS A 34 0.99 25.09 -18.63
C LYS A 34 1.23 24.27 -17.36
N PRO A 35 0.23 23.60 -16.76
CA PRO A 35 0.46 22.84 -15.56
C PRO A 35 1.02 21.45 -15.86
N VAL A 36 1.49 20.77 -14.82
CA VAL A 36 1.88 19.36 -14.88
C VAL A 36 0.75 18.51 -15.43
N THR A 37 1.03 17.79 -16.53
CA THR A 37 0.06 16.95 -17.23
C THR A 37 0.06 15.53 -16.67
N TYR A 38 -1.14 15.03 -16.36
CA TYR A 38 -1.39 13.65 -15.94
C TYR A 38 -0.88 12.64 -16.97
N GLY A 39 -0.40 11.50 -16.49
CA GLY A 39 0.09 10.42 -17.35
C GLY A 39 1.50 10.63 -17.91
N THR A 40 2.10 11.83 -17.72
CA THR A 40 3.52 12.01 -18.01
C THR A 40 4.37 11.29 -16.95
N ALA A 41 5.49 10.70 -17.37
CA ALA A 41 6.37 9.94 -16.48
C ALA A 41 6.94 10.79 -15.31
N SER A 42 7.10 12.10 -15.52
CA SER A 42 7.63 13.04 -14.54
C SER A 42 6.59 13.66 -13.61
N ALA A 43 5.29 13.57 -13.92
CA ALA A 43 4.24 14.17 -13.09
C ALA A 43 4.28 13.74 -11.61
N PRO A 44 4.46 12.44 -11.27
CA PRO A 44 4.57 12.02 -9.87
C PRO A 44 5.74 12.66 -9.13
N PHE A 45 6.88 12.82 -9.82
CA PHE A 45 8.06 13.46 -9.25
C PHE A 45 7.79 14.94 -8.94
N PHE A 46 7.22 15.69 -9.89
CA PHE A 46 6.92 17.11 -9.68
C PHE A 46 5.93 17.33 -8.53
N ALA A 47 4.90 16.50 -8.44
CA ALA A 47 3.94 16.55 -7.34
C ALA A 47 4.60 16.34 -5.98
N ILE A 48 5.31 15.21 -5.81
CA ILE A 48 5.98 14.87 -4.55
C ILE A 48 7.04 15.93 -4.21
N ARG A 49 7.84 16.37 -5.18
CA ARG A 49 8.90 17.35 -4.94
C ARG A 49 8.35 18.71 -4.50
N THR A 50 7.22 19.13 -5.08
CA THR A 50 6.53 20.38 -4.71
C THR A 50 5.98 20.31 -3.29
N LEU A 51 5.28 19.21 -2.95
CA LEU A 51 4.78 18.99 -1.59
C LEU A 51 5.91 18.95 -0.56
N ARG A 52 7.03 18.29 -0.89
CA ARG A 52 8.21 18.27 -0.02
C ARG A 52 8.83 19.65 0.15
N GLN A 53 8.87 20.48 -0.90
CA GLN A 53 9.35 21.86 -0.79
C GLN A 53 8.46 22.68 0.13
N LEU A 54 7.15 22.62 -0.09
CA LEU A 54 6.15 23.30 0.73
C LEU A 54 6.31 22.94 2.21
N ALA A 55 6.46 21.66 2.52
CA ALA A 55 6.67 21.19 3.89
C ALA A 55 7.99 21.69 4.51
N MET A 56 9.03 21.93 3.71
CA MET A 56 10.27 22.53 4.20
C MET A 56 10.09 24.01 4.49
N ASP A 57 9.51 24.75 3.54
CA ASP A 57 9.35 26.20 3.59
C ASP A 57 8.38 26.62 4.71
N GLU A 58 7.31 25.85 4.92
CA GLU A 58 6.26 26.14 5.90
C GLU A 58 6.46 25.43 7.25
N SER A 59 7.61 24.77 7.46
CA SER A 59 7.89 23.98 8.67
C SER A 59 7.80 24.76 9.98
N SER A 60 8.11 26.05 9.97
CA SER A 60 7.99 26.91 11.16
C SER A 60 6.54 27.26 11.49
N ARG A 61 5.69 27.44 10.47
CA ARG A 61 4.26 27.82 10.61
C ARG A 61 3.37 26.62 10.86
N PHE A 62 3.65 25.49 10.22
CA PHE A 62 2.84 24.27 10.26
C PHE A 62 3.70 23.03 10.56
N PRO A 63 4.29 22.91 11.77
CA PRO A 63 5.26 21.86 12.09
C PRO A 63 4.68 20.44 12.03
N LEU A 64 3.42 20.23 12.45
CA LEU A 64 2.79 18.91 12.42
C LEU A 64 2.50 18.47 10.98
N ALA A 65 1.90 19.37 10.20
CA ALA A 65 1.59 19.13 8.80
C ALA A 65 2.84 18.89 7.96
N SER A 66 3.91 19.65 8.23
CA SER A 66 5.18 19.52 7.52
C SER A 66 5.83 18.16 7.77
N LYS A 67 5.82 17.68 9.02
CA LYS A 67 6.29 16.32 9.35
C LYS A 67 5.51 15.26 8.56
N VAL A 68 4.18 15.36 8.56
CA VAL A 68 3.28 14.42 7.85
C VAL A 68 3.48 14.49 6.34
N ALA A 69 3.60 15.68 5.75
CA ALA A 69 3.82 15.85 4.32
C ALA A 69 5.16 15.24 3.84
N LEU A 70 6.17 15.20 4.72
CA LEU A 70 7.47 14.60 4.41
C LEU A 70 7.51 13.08 4.57
N GLN A 71 6.63 12.50 5.41
CA GLN A 71 6.71 11.10 5.86
C GLN A 71 5.53 10.22 5.44
N ASP A 72 4.32 10.78 5.41
CA ASP A 72 3.05 10.03 5.42
C ASP A 72 2.19 10.31 4.17
N MET A 73 2.68 11.15 3.25
CA MET A 73 2.03 11.39 1.96
C MET A 73 2.46 10.38 0.92
N TYR A 74 1.48 9.81 0.22
CA TYR A 74 1.68 8.98 -0.95
C TYR A 74 0.91 9.57 -2.14
N MET A 75 1.64 10.21 -3.06
CA MET A 75 1.05 10.92 -4.20
C MET A 75 0.03 11.98 -3.74
N ASP A 76 -1.25 11.76 -4.02
CA ASP A 76 -2.39 12.61 -3.67
C ASP A 76 -3.11 12.19 -2.38
N ASP A 77 -2.73 11.07 -1.76
CA ASP A 77 -3.32 10.56 -0.53
C ASP A 77 -2.43 10.88 0.69
N VAL A 78 -3.07 11.19 1.82
CA VAL A 78 -2.43 11.34 3.15
C VAL A 78 -2.97 10.26 4.06
N VAL A 79 -2.10 9.48 4.71
CA VAL A 79 -2.50 8.49 5.72
C VAL A 79 -1.66 8.69 6.98
N SER A 80 -2.21 9.43 7.94
CA SER A 80 -1.52 9.78 9.19
C SER A 80 -2.48 9.75 10.38
N GLY A 81 -1.95 10.02 11.58
CA GLY A 81 -2.73 10.07 12.81
C GLY A 81 -1.97 10.67 13.99
N ALA A 82 -2.67 10.82 15.11
CA ALA A 82 -2.10 11.33 16.36
C ALA A 82 -2.54 10.47 17.56
N ARG A 83 -1.88 10.65 18.71
CA ARG A 83 -2.15 9.87 19.93
C ARG A 83 -3.41 10.32 20.68
N ASN A 84 -3.88 11.53 20.43
CA ASN A 84 -5.05 12.10 21.09
C ASN A 84 -5.82 12.99 20.11
N LEU A 85 -7.07 13.31 20.49
CA LEU A 85 -8.01 14.05 19.67
C LEU A 85 -7.52 15.47 19.35
N ASP A 86 -7.04 16.20 20.36
CA ASP A 86 -6.60 17.59 20.21
C ASP A 86 -5.45 17.73 19.20
N THR A 87 -4.43 16.89 19.33
CA THR A 87 -3.31 16.85 18.36
C THR A 87 -3.77 16.43 16.97
N ALA A 88 -4.77 15.54 16.86
CA ALA A 88 -5.33 15.16 15.56
C ALA A 88 -6.07 16.34 14.89
N CYS A 89 -6.88 17.09 15.65
CA CYS A 89 -7.55 18.30 15.17
C CYS A 89 -6.54 19.38 14.73
N GLN A 90 -5.50 19.60 15.53
CA GLN A 90 -4.43 20.55 15.19
C GLN A 90 -3.70 20.13 13.91
N LEU A 91 -3.38 18.83 13.78
CA LEU A 91 -2.74 18.30 12.57
C LEU A 91 -3.63 18.51 11.34
N GLN A 92 -4.93 18.21 11.43
CA GLN A 92 -5.88 18.43 10.34
C GLN A 92 -5.90 19.91 9.91
N CYS A 93 -6.06 20.82 10.87
CA CYS A 93 -6.10 22.26 10.61
C CYS A 93 -4.78 22.75 9.97
N GLN A 94 -3.63 22.32 10.48
CA GLN A 94 -2.34 22.66 9.89
C GLN A 94 -2.19 22.10 8.47
N LEU A 95 -2.65 20.88 8.18
CA LEU A 95 -2.58 20.29 6.84
C LEU A 95 -3.43 21.07 5.83
N GLN A 96 -4.66 21.43 6.21
CA GLN A 96 -5.55 22.24 5.38
C GLN A 96 -4.92 23.60 5.10
N ASN A 97 -4.49 24.31 6.15
CA ASN A 97 -3.93 25.65 6.00
C ASN A 97 -2.62 25.66 5.21
N MET A 98 -1.73 24.70 5.45
CA MET A 98 -0.46 24.58 4.73
C MET A 98 -0.69 24.34 3.24
N LEU A 99 -1.55 23.38 2.87
CA LEU A 99 -1.79 23.04 1.47
C LEU A 99 -2.58 24.13 0.73
N GLU A 100 -3.46 24.85 1.43
CA GLU A 100 -4.19 25.99 0.87
C GLU A 100 -3.24 27.10 0.39
N THR A 101 -2.06 27.27 1.02
CA THR A 101 -1.05 28.26 0.56
C THR A 101 -0.60 28.03 -0.89
N CYS A 102 -0.69 26.78 -1.38
CA CYS A 102 -0.37 26.40 -2.75
C CYS A 102 -1.63 26.07 -3.59
N GLY A 103 -2.82 26.48 -3.13
CA GLY A 103 -4.09 26.23 -3.81
C GLY A 103 -4.50 24.75 -3.83
N MET A 104 -3.92 23.93 -2.94
CA MET A 104 -4.22 22.51 -2.82
C MET A 104 -5.21 22.27 -1.68
N LYS A 105 -6.44 21.88 -2.03
CA LYS A 105 -7.49 21.55 -1.06
C LYS A 105 -7.52 20.06 -0.78
N LEU A 106 -7.33 19.68 0.49
CA LEU A 106 -7.63 18.33 0.97
C LEU A 106 -9.13 18.13 1.07
N HIS A 107 -9.59 16.96 0.64
CA HIS A 107 -10.99 16.56 0.66
C HIS A 107 -11.09 15.09 1.07
N LYS A 108 -12.31 14.57 1.29
CA LYS A 108 -12.55 13.14 1.57
C LYS A 108 -11.84 12.67 2.84
N TRP A 109 -11.94 13.46 3.90
CA TRP A 109 -11.42 13.10 5.21
C TRP A 109 -12.14 11.88 5.78
N ASN A 110 -11.39 10.99 6.43
CA ASN A 110 -11.91 9.78 7.04
C ASN A 110 -11.20 9.54 8.37
N TYR A 111 -11.94 9.08 9.38
CA TYR A 111 -11.45 8.96 10.75
C TYR A 111 -11.94 7.66 11.39
N ASN A 112 -11.10 7.05 12.23
CA ASN A 112 -11.51 5.96 13.13
C ASN A 112 -12.14 6.46 14.45
N SER A 113 -12.12 7.77 14.72
CA SER A 113 -12.80 8.39 15.87
C SER A 113 -14.09 9.11 15.44
N LYS A 114 -15.19 8.83 16.16
CA LYS A 114 -16.48 9.52 15.99
C LYS A 114 -16.44 11.00 16.40
N GLU A 115 -15.56 11.35 17.32
CA GLU A 115 -15.44 12.72 17.83
C GLU A 115 -14.86 13.66 16.77
N LEU A 116 -13.86 13.18 16.01
CA LEU A 116 -13.29 13.92 14.87
C LEU A 116 -14.32 14.15 13.77
N LEU A 117 -15.11 13.12 13.46
CA LEU A 117 -16.21 13.20 12.49
C LEU A 117 -17.22 14.31 12.82
N ASN A 118 -17.52 14.49 14.10
CA ASN A 118 -18.49 15.50 14.54
C ASN A 118 -17.89 16.91 14.66
N SER A 119 -16.58 17.01 14.86
CA SER A 119 -15.88 18.30 15.03
C SER A 119 -15.55 19.01 13.71
N SER A 120 -15.55 18.29 12.58
CA SER A 120 -15.28 18.89 11.28
C SER A 120 -16.51 19.64 10.76
N SER A 121 -16.39 20.94 10.54
CA SER A 121 -17.38 21.78 9.85
C SER A 121 -17.61 21.40 8.38
N ASP A 122 -16.75 20.53 7.82
CA ASP A 122 -16.76 20.08 6.43
C ASP A 122 -17.71 18.90 6.16
N GLN A 123 -18.98 19.00 6.58
CA GLN A 123 -20.00 18.00 6.21
C GLN A 123 -20.23 17.90 4.69
N GLU A 124 -19.88 18.94 3.91
CA GLU A 124 -19.99 18.95 2.44
C GLU A 124 -18.87 18.16 1.72
N HIS A 125 -17.78 17.81 2.42
CA HIS A 125 -16.61 17.15 1.83
C HIS A 125 -16.18 15.85 2.51
N SER A 126 -16.86 15.45 3.58
CA SER A 126 -16.93 14.06 4.00
C SER A 126 -17.68 13.28 2.92
N PHE A 127 -17.15 12.14 2.45
CA PHE A 127 -18.05 11.17 1.83
C PHE A 127 -19.18 10.93 2.83
N SER A 128 -20.43 10.92 2.34
CA SER A 128 -21.58 10.41 3.08
C SER A 128 -21.14 9.16 3.84
N THR A 129 -20.83 9.34 5.11
CA THR A 129 -20.32 8.30 5.99
C THR A 129 -21.51 7.43 6.33
N ASN A 130 -21.93 6.61 5.38
CA ASN A 130 -22.33 5.28 5.79
C ASN A 130 -21.06 4.73 6.44
N ALA A 131 -21.06 4.68 7.77
CA ALA A 131 -20.01 4.13 8.64
C ALA A 131 -19.63 2.67 8.31
N GLU A 132 -20.24 2.12 7.25
CA GLU A 132 -20.06 0.82 6.63
C GLU A 132 -19.18 0.84 5.36
N SER A 133 -18.94 1.99 4.73
CA SER A 133 -18.21 2.05 3.47
C SER A 133 -16.69 2.02 3.68
N ALA A 134 -16.09 0.86 3.46
CA ALA A 134 -14.64 0.70 3.58
C ALA A 134 -13.90 1.46 2.47
N ILE A 135 -12.90 2.27 2.85
CA ILE A 135 -12.15 3.19 1.98
C ILE A 135 -11.00 2.43 1.32
N LYS A 136 -10.84 2.57 0.00
CA LYS A 136 -9.73 1.92 -0.71
C LYS A 136 -8.45 2.74 -0.57
N ALA A 137 -7.38 2.12 -0.10
CA ALA A 137 -6.02 2.66 -0.09
C ALA A 137 -5.05 1.55 -0.54
N LEU A 138 -4.29 1.79 -1.61
CA LEU A 138 -3.23 0.88 -2.10
C LEU A 138 -3.67 -0.61 -2.24
N ASN A 139 -4.83 -0.84 -2.88
CA ASN A 139 -5.50 -2.14 -3.07
C ASN A 139 -6.02 -2.85 -1.80
N ILE A 140 -5.87 -2.24 -0.64
CA ILE A 140 -6.48 -2.67 0.61
C ILE A 140 -7.70 -1.78 0.88
N ARG A 141 -8.68 -2.28 1.62
CA ARG A 141 -9.77 -1.45 2.15
C ARG A 141 -9.58 -1.25 3.64
N TRP A 142 -9.63 -0.01 4.09
CA TRP A 142 -9.66 0.30 5.52
C TRP A 142 -11.10 0.56 5.95
N LYS A 143 -11.52 -0.11 7.02
CA LYS A 143 -12.77 0.20 7.70
C LYS A 143 -12.45 1.06 8.93
N PRO A 144 -12.80 2.36 8.92
CA PRO A 144 -12.50 3.23 10.06
C PRO A 144 -13.22 2.76 11.32
N THR A 145 -14.49 2.34 11.18
CA THR A 145 -15.25 1.69 12.25
C THR A 145 -14.63 0.33 12.60
N GLY A 146 -13.99 0.25 13.76
CA GLY A 146 -13.27 -0.94 14.23
C GLY A 146 -11.78 -0.97 13.86
N ASP A 147 -11.30 -0.01 13.05
CA ASP A 147 -9.90 0.20 12.69
C ASP A 147 -9.13 -1.01 12.15
N TYR A 148 -9.67 -1.64 11.11
CA TYR A 148 -9.06 -2.81 10.47
C TYR A 148 -9.04 -2.71 8.94
N PHE A 149 -8.08 -3.40 8.35
CA PHE A 149 -7.97 -3.66 6.94
C PHE A 149 -8.81 -4.86 6.51
N MET A 150 -9.33 -4.77 5.30
CA MET A 150 -10.15 -5.76 4.60
C MET A 150 -9.71 -5.84 3.14
N PHE A 151 -10.08 -6.94 2.49
CA PHE A 151 -9.84 -7.14 1.07
C PHE A 151 -11.17 -7.19 0.32
N LYS A 152 -11.17 -6.73 -0.92
CA LYS A 152 -12.28 -6.96 -1.85
C LYS A 152 -11.75 -7.62 -3.08
N VAL A 153 -12.30 -8.78 -3.41
CA VAL A 153 -11.89 -9.59 -4.54
C VAL A 153 -12.95 -9.45 -5.64
N SER A 154 -12.57 -8.73 -6.69
CA SER A 154 -13.33 -8.66 -7.95
C SER A 154 -12.49 -9.27 -9.06
N ILE A 155 -12.60 -10.59 -9.19
CA ILE A 155 -11.99 -11.35 -10.27
C ILE A 155 -13.13 -11.88 -11.16
N PRO A 156 -13.10 -11.61 -12.47
CA PRO A 156 -14.09 -12.17 -13.38
C PRO A 156 -14.01 -13.69 -13.32
N SER A 157 -15.12 -14.35 -12.98
CA SER A 157 -15.22 -15.80 -13.11
C SER A 157 -15.51 -16.12 -14.57
N ILE A 158 -14.51 -16.60 -15.28
CA ILE A 158 -14.61 -17.02 -16.69
C ILE A 158 -14.30 -18.51 -16.80
N ALA A 159 -14.86 -19.15 -17.83
CA ALA A 159 -14.75 -20.61 -18.00
C ALA A 159 -13.32 -21.08 -18.30
N SER A 160 -12.52 -20.26 -18.97
CA SER A 160 -11.12 -20.56 -19.28
C SER A 160 -10.27 -19.30 -19.15
N TYR A 161 -9.05 -19.48 -18.68
CA TYR A 161 -8.08 -18.40 -18.47
C TYR A 161 -6.93 -18.56 -19.45
N THR A 162 -6.39 -17.44 -19.91
CA THR A 162 -5.08 -17.39 -20.56
C THR A 162 -3.98 -17.13 -19.53
N LYS A 163 -2.71 -17.30 -19.92
CA LYS A 163 -1.58 -16.85 -19.08
C LYS A 163 -1.65 -15.35 -18.74
N ARG A 164 -2.16 -14.53 -19.67
CA ARG A 164 -2.42 -13.10 -19.43
C ARG A 164 -3.43 -12.90 -18.31
N ASP A 165 -4.51 -13.68 -18.29
CA ASP A 165 -5.54 -13.55 -17.27
C ASP A 165 -5.01 -13.93 -15.89
N VAL A 166 -4.19 -14.98 -15.80
CA VAL A 166 -3.47 -15.36 -14.57
C VAL A 166 -2.63 -14.21 -14.04
N LEU A 167 -1.81 -13.58 -14.91
CA LEU A 167 -1.01 -12.41 -14.55
C LEU A 167 -1.87 -11.24 -14.08
N SER A 168 -3.00 -10.99 -14.76
CA SER A 168 -3.96 -9.95 -14.40
C SER A 168 -4.59 -10.19 -13.02
N VAL A 169 -4.91 -11.44 -12.68
CA VAL A 169 -5.36 -11.82 -11.33
C VAL A 169 -4.26 -11.56 -10.29
N ILE A 170 -3.02 -12.02 -10.53
CA ILE A 170 -1.90 -11.82 -9.60
C ILE A 170 -1.65 -10.33 -9.34
N ALA A 171 -1.70 -9.50 -10.38
CA ALA A 171 -1.51 -8.06 -10.27
C ALA A 171 -2.62 -7.40 -9.40
N ARG A 172 -3.86 -7.89 -9.46
CA ARG A 172 -4.98 -7.43 -8.64
C ARG A 172 -4.85 -7.80 -7.16
N LEU A 173 -4.14 -8.89 -6.85
CA LEU A 173 -3.90 -9.35 -5.47
C LEU A 173 -2.76 -8.61 -4.76
N ASN A 174 -2.09 -7.66 -5.41
CA ASN A 174 -0.93 -6.99 -4.82
C ASN A 174 -1.27 -6.24 -3.52
N ALA A 175 -0.63 -6.63 -2.41
CA ALA A 175 -0.82 -6.07 -1.07
C ALA A 175 0.51 -5.49 -0.53
N PRO A 176 0.63 -4.15 -0.33
CA PRO A 176 1.89 -3.48 0.00
C PRO A 176 2.61 -3.94 1.28
N LEU A 177 1.86 -4.46 2.25
CA LEU A 177 2.39 -4.92 3.55
C LEU A 177 2.60 -6.44 3.62
N GLY A 178 2.28 -7.18 2.56
CA GLY A 178 2.35 -8.65 2.58
C GLY A 178 1.30 -9.32 3.47
N LEU A 179 0.16 -8.65 3.71
CA LEU A 179 -0.92 -9.18 4.56
C LEU A 179 -1.54 -10.49 4.05
N ILE A 180 -1.45 -10.72 2.72
CA ILE A 180 -1.98 -11.90 2.04
C ILE A 180 -0.91 -12.60 1.21
N ASP A 181 0.37 -12.40 1.56
CA ASP A 181 1.51 -13.00 0.85
C ASP A 181 1.36 -14.52 0.65
N PRO A 182 0.90 -15.32 1.63
CA PRO A 182 0.67 -16.76 1.41
C PRO A 182 -0.30 -17.11 0.27
N VAL A 183 -1.22 -16.21 -0.07
CA VAL A 183 -2.16 -16.40 -1.20
C VAL A 183 -1.52 -15.95 -2.50
N ILE A 184 -0.81 -14.82 -2.49
CA ILE A 184 -0.06 -14.34 -3.67
C ILE A 184 1.04 -15.33 -4.03
N SER A 185 1.63 -16.00 -3.05
CA SER A 185 2.75 -16.92 -3.21
C SER A 185 2.34 -18.16 -4.01
N LYS A 186 1.23 -18.80 -3.63
CA LYS A 186 0.58 -19.85 -4.42
C LYS A 186 0.31 -19.43 -5.87
N ALA A 187 -0.20 -18.22 -6.08
CA ALA A 187 -0.47 -17.71 -7.42
C ALA A 187 0.81 -17.53 -8.25
N LYS A 188 1.91 -17.06 -7.63
CA LYS A 188 3.19 -16.89 -8.31
C LYS A 188 3.91 -18.21 -8.56
N ILE A 189 3.77 -19.21 -7.68
CA ILE A 189 4.23 -20.58 -7.93
C ILE A 189 3.47 -21.16 -9.12
N PHE A 190 2.15 -21.00 -9.17
CA PHE A 190 1.36 -21.42 -10.34
C PHE A 190 1.85 -20.73 -11.63
N LEU A 191 2.07 -19.42 -11.58
CA LEU A 191 2.64 -18.68 -12.70
C LEU A 191 4.00 -19.27 -13.13
N GLN A 192 4.88 -19.63 -12.19
CA GLN A 192 6.16 -20.28 -12.48
C GLN A 192 5.96 -21.60 -13.26
N LYS A 193 4.98 -22.44 -12.89
CA LYS A 193 4.62 -23.65 -13.66
C LYS A 193 4.29 -23.31 -15.12
N LEU A 194 3.54 -22.23 -15.37
CA LEU A 194 3.22 -21.77 -16.73
C LEU A 194 4.45 -21.36 -17.54
N TRP A 195 5.48 -20.82 -16.88
CA TRP A 195 6.76 -20.51 -17.52
C TRP A 195 7.54 -21.78 -17.87
N VAL A 196 7.54 -22.78 -16.98
CA VAL A 196 8.21 -24.06 -17.21
C VAL A 196 7.65 -24.78 -18.43
N ILE A 197 6.32 -24.81 -18.59
CA ILE A 197 5.67 -25.40 -19.79
C ILE A 197 5.72 -24.49 -21.02
N LYS A 198 6.38 -23.32 -20.93
CA LYS A 198 6.54 -22.34 -22.02
C LYS A 198 5.22 -21.83 -22.61
N LEU A 199 4.16 -21.76 -21.81
CA LEU A 199 2.86 -21.23 -22.24
C LEU A 199 2.99 -19.75 -22.64
N LYS A 200 2.45 -19.37 -23.80
CA LYS A 200 2.45 -17.98 -24.27
C LYS A 200 1.34 -17.17 -23.62
N TRP A 201 1.41 -15.85 -23.76
CA TRP A 201 0.51 -14.91 -23.09
C TRP A 201 -0.98 -15.11 -23.42
N GLU A 202 -1.29 -15.34 -24.69
CA GLU A 202 -2.67 -15.50 -25.21
C GLU A 202 -3.16 -16.95 -25.20
N GLU A 203 -2.30 -17.89 -24.84
CA GLU A 203 -2.66 -19.30 -24.82
C GLU A 203 -3.49 -19.62 -23.57
N PHE A 204 -4.55 -20.40 -23.76
CA PHE A 204 -5.38 -20.92 -22.68
C PHE A 204 -4.61 -21.88 -21.79
N LEU A 205 -5.00 -21.95 -20.51
CA LEU A 205 -4.48 -22.95 -19.59
C LEU A 205 -4.80 -24.37 -20.10
N PRO A 206 -3.81 -25.27 -20.18
CA PRO A 206 -4.05 -26.67 -20.50
C PRO A 206 -4.99 -27.34 -19.50
N ASP A 207 -5.80 -28.29 -19.97
CA ASP A 207 -6.80 -29.02 -19.16
C ASP A 207 -6.19 -29.69 -17.91
N ALA A 208 -4.91 -30.11 -18.00
CA ALA A 208 -4.21 -30.73 -16.88
C ALA A 208 -3.94 -29.78 -15.70
N ILE A 209 -3.90 -28.46 -15.92
CA ILE A 209 -3.56 -27.46 -14.89
C ILE A 209 -4.67 -26.43 -14.64
N ALA A 210 -5.63 -26.30 -15.57
CA ALA A 210 -6.74 -25.36 -15.44
C ALA A 210 -7.58 -25.59 -14.15
N PRO A 211 -7.87 -26.83 -13.70
CA PRO A 211 -8.62 -27.07 -12.48
C PRO A 211 -7.93 -26.51 -11.22
N GLU A 212 -6.60 -26.59 -11.14
CA GLU A 212 -5.82 -26.03 -10.02
C GLU A 212 -6.05 -24.50 -9.92
N TRP A 213 -5.99 -23.81 -11.07
CA TRP A 213 -6.21 -22.36 -11.12
C TRP A 213 -7.66 -21.96 -10.84
N LEU A 214 -8.63 -22.69 -11.38
CA LEU A 214 -10.05 -22.44 -11.14
C LEU A 214 -10.39 -22.59 -9.65
N ASN A 215 -9.85 -23.62 -9.00
CA ASN A 215 -9.98 -23.81 -7.56
C ASN A 215 -9.29 -22.68 -6.76
N PHE A 216 -8.10 -22.26 -7.18
CA PHE A 216 -7.44 -21.11 -6.57
C PHE A 216 -8.32 -19.86 -6.62
N VAL A 217 -8.87 -19.52 -7.80
CA VAL A 217 -9.72 -18.35 -7.99
C VAL A 217 -11.02 -18.43 -7.19
N SER A 218 -11.66 -19.61 -7.13
CA SER A 218 -12.90 -19.79 -6.35
C SER A 218 -12.68 -19.55 -4.85
N CYS A 219 -11.52 -19.95 -4.32
CA CYS A 219 -11.15 -19.71 -2.93
C CYS A 219 -10.82 -18.24 -2.61
N LEU A 220 -10.48 -17.41 -3.61
CA LEU A 220 -10.07 -16.02 -3.35
C LEU A 220 -11.17 -15.19 -2.69
N LYS A 221 -12.44 -15.55 -2.85
CA LYS A 221 -13.54 -14.83 -2.20
C LYS A 221 -13.45 -14.87 -0.66
N ALA A 222 -12.86 -15.92 -0.09
CA ALA A 222 -12.63 -16.04 1.34
C ALA A 222 -11.69 -14.95 1.90
N LEU A 223 -10.88 -14.29 1.06
CA LEU A 223 -10.08 -13.15 1.50
C LEU A 223 -10.92 -11.97 1.98
N GLU A 224 -12.18 -11.86 1.56
CA GLU A 224 -13.07 -10.79 2.02
C GLU A 224 -13.49 -10.94 3.48
N GLU A 225 -13.33 -12.15 4.06
CA GLU A 225 -13.58 -12.43 5.47
C GLU A 225 -12.36 -12.08 6.34
N LEU A 226 -11.18 -11.97 5.75
CA LEU A 226 -9.95 -11.64 6.45
C LEU A 226 -9.99 -10.19 6.94
N LYS A 227 -9.84 -10.04 8.27
CA LYS A 227 -9.69 -8.74 8.94
C LYS A 227 -8.31 -8.68 9.56
N THR A 228 -7.61 -7.58 9.33
CA THR A 228 -6.29 -7.35 9.94
C THR A 228 -6.28 -5.98 10.59
N ASP A 229 -5.99 -5.91 11.88
CA ASP A 229 -5.89 -4.64 12.60
C ASP A 229 -4.91 -3.69 11.90
N ARG A 230 -5.34 -2.44 11.67
CA ARG A 230 -4.43 -1.40 11.15
C ARG A 230 -3.45 -0.98 12.24
N TYR A 231 -3.94 -0.82 13.47
CA TYR A 231 -3.13 -0.42 14.61
C TYR A 231 -2.36 -1.61 15.20
N VAL A 232 -1.05 -1.63 14.94
CA VAL A 232 -0.16 -2.73 15.35
C VAL A 232 0.34 -2.62 16.79
N LEU A 233 0.12 -1.48 17.44
CA LEU A 233 0.44 -1.26 18.85
C LEU A 233 -0.79 -1.51 19.74
N THR A 234 -0.59 -1.41 21.05
CA THR A 234 -1.66 -1.45 22.05
C THR A 234 -1.65 -0.15 22.85
N ASP A 235 -2.79 0.24 23.42
CA ASP A 235 -2.92 1.52 24.15
C ASP A 235 -2.02 1.59 25.39
N SER A 236 -1.74 0.42 25.97
CA SER A 236 -0.78 0.23 27.06
C SER A 236 0.18 -0.89 26.70
N TYR A 237 1.49 -0.66 26.83
CA TYR A 237 2.53 -1.68 26.74
C TYR A 237 3.66 -1.34 27.70
N GLY A 238 4.25 -2.35 28.33
CA GLY A 238 5.48 -2.20 29.09
C GLY A 238 6.71 -2.37 28.18
N LYS A 239 6.70 -3.39 27.31
CA LYS A 239 7.80 -3.68 26.39
C LYS A 239 7.30 -3.97 24.98
N LEU A 240 7.99 -3.43 23.99
CA LEU A 240 7.78 -3.75 22.57
C LEU A 240 8.97 -4.53 22.04
N ILE A 241 8.69 -5.63 21.35
CA ILE A 241 9.67 -6.51 20.73
C ILE A 241 9.29 -6.67 19.26
N LEU A 242 10.26 -6.44 18.38
CA LEU A 242 10.09 -6.74 16.97
C LEU A 242 10.51 -8.20 16.73
N LEU A 243 9.56 -9.05 16.36
CA LEU A 243 9.80 -10.48 16.11
C LEU A 243 9.86 -10.73 14.60
N GLY A 244 10.97 -11.25 14.13
CA GLY A 244 11.18 -11.68 12.76
C GLY A 244 11.25 -13.19 12.66
N TYR A 245 10.59 -13.77 11.66
CA TYR A 245 10.71 -15.18 11.31
C TYR A 245 11.04 -15.30 9.83
N ALA A 246 11.93 -16.22 9.50
CA ALA A 246 12.28 -16.58 8.13
C ALA A 246 12.14 -18.09 7.97
N ASP A 247 11.65 -18.52 6.82
CA ASP A 247 11.51 -19.93 6.49
C ASP A 247 11.65 -20.16 4.98
N ALA A 248 11.94 -21.40 4.60
CA ALA A 248 12.14 -21.81 3.23
C ALA A 248 11.61 -23.22 2.95
N SER A 249 11.19 -23.41 1.70
CA SER A 249 10.81 -24.68 1.11
C SER A 249 11.40 -24.78 -0.30
N GLU A 250 11.32 -25.94 -0.91
CA GLU A 250 11.73 -26.15 -2.30
C GLU A 250 10.97 -25.26 -3.31
N SER A 251 9.78 -24.76 -2.93
CA SER A 251 8.92 -23.94 -3.81
C SER A 251 9.10 -22.44 -3.59
N GLU A 252 9.43 -22.01 -2.37
CA GLU A 252 9.54 -20.61 -2.00
C GLU A 252 10.26 -20.40 -0.68
N TYR A 253 10.72 -19.17 -0.46
CA TYR A 253 11.26 -18.72 0.82
C TYR A 253 10.68 -17.36 1.19
N GLY A 254 10.54 -17.10 2.48
CA GLY A 254 9.86 -15.91 2.97
C GLY A 254 10.31 -15.47 4.34
N ALA A 255 9.93 -14.25 4.67
CA ALA A 255 10.17 -13.61 5.93
C ALA A 255 8.93 -12.84 6.38
N VAL A 256 8.68 -12.82 7.68
CA VAL A 256 7.58 -12.09 8.30
C VAL A 256 8.05 -11.39 9.56
N VAL A 257 7.52 -10.20 9.80
CA VAL A 257 7.82 -9.36 10.94
C VAL A 257 6.53 -9.03 11.69
N TYR A 258 6.54 -9.26 13.00
CA TYR A 258 5.46 -8.98 13.92
C TYR A 258 5.88 -7.97 14.99
N MET A 259 4.92 -7.18 15.45
CA MET A 259 5.02 -6.40 16.68
C MET A 259 4.53 -7.28 17.82
N HIS A 260 5.40 -7.53 18.80
CA HIS A 260 5.05 -8.23 20.02
C HIS A 260 5.06 -7.27 21.20
N SER A 261 3.88 -7.05 21.78
CA SER A 261 3.68 -6.14 22.91
C SER A 261 3.49 -6.96 24.18
N VAL A 262 4.24 -6.61 25.23
CA VAL A 262 4.11 -7.20 26.57
C VAL A 262 3.62 -6.10 27.51
N LYS A 263 2.45 -6.29 28.10
CA LYS A 263 1.87 -5.39 29.11
C LYS A 263 2.55 -5.59 30.46
N GLU A 264 2.41 -4.63 31.37
CA GLU A 264 2.99 -4.70 32.72
C GLU A 264 2.45 -5.89 33.53
N ASN A 265 1.19 -6.25 33.32
CA ASN A 265 0.55 -7.42 33.93
C ASN A 265 0.96 -8.77 33.29
N GLY A 266 1.93 -8.77 32.37
CA GLY A 266 2.43 -9.97 31.67
C GLY A 266 1.59 -10.43 30.48
N THR A 267 0.43 -9.82 30.20
CA THR A 267 -0.38 -10.17 29.02
C THR A 267 0.37 -9.77 27.74
N THR A 268 0.38 -10.65 26.74
CA THR A 268 1.05 -10.39 25.48
C THR A 268 0.08 -10.26 24.31
N THR A 269 0.49 -9.54 23.26
CA THR A 269 -0.26 -9.41 22.03
C THR A 269 0.72 -9.34 20.87
N THR A 270 0.48 -10.11 19.81
CA THR A 270 1.32 -10.15 18.62
C THR A 270 0.50 -9.72 17.41
N LYS A 271 0.97 -8.72 16.67
CA LYS A 271 0.30 -8.20 15.46
C LYS A 271 1.25 -8.21 14.27
N HIS A 272 0.76 -8.62 13.10
CA HIS A 272 1.53 -8.63 11.86
C HIS A 272 1.88 -7.21 11.42
N ILE A 273 3.13 -6.96 11.06
CA ILE A 273 3.56 -5.67 10.51
C ILE A 273 3.76 -5.79 9.01
N SER A 274 4.64 -6.70 8.59
CA SER A 274 4.95 -6.89 7.19
C SER A 274 5.51 -8.28 6.92
N SER A 275 5.24 -8.82 5.74
CA SER A 275 5.91 -10.00 5.24
C SER A 275 6.42 -9.77 3.82
N LYS A 276 7.31 -10.67 3.39
CA LYS A 276 7.86 -10.70 2.05
C LYS A 276 8.26 -12.12 1.69
N PHE A 277 7.97 -12.53 0.47
CA PHE A 277 8.40 -13.83 -0.04
C PHE A 277 9.05 -13.73 -1.42
N ARG A 278 9.69 -14.83 -1.83
CA ARG A 278 10.25 -15.06 -3.14
C ARG A 278 9.95 -16.50 -3.54
N VAL A 279 9.47 -16.69 -4.76
CA VAL A 279 9.37 -18.04 -5.36
C VAL A 279 10.79 -18.56 -5.56
N ALA A 280 11.03 -19.82 -5.19
CA ALA A 280 12.33 -20.45 -5.32
C ALA A 280 12.72 -20.54 -6.81
N PRO A 281 14.02 -20.43 -7.15
CA PRO A 281 14.47 -20.63 -8.52
C PRO A 281 14.11 -22.03 -9.04
N ILE A 282 13.81 -22.14 -10.34
CA ILE A 282 13.57 -23.44 -11.00
C ILE A 282 14.83 -24.34 -10.92
N LYS A 283 16.01 -23.71 -10.97
CA LYS A 283 17.26 -24.43 -10.74
C LYS A 283 17.33 -24.83 -9.27
N VAL A 284 17.41 -26.14 -9.05
CA VAL A 284 17.53 -26.73 -7.71
C VAL A 284 18.69 -26.07 -6.97
N ILE A 285 18.37 -25.52 -5.81
CA ILE A 285 19.32 -25.06 -4.82
C ILE A 285 19.01 -25.78 -3.52
N SER A 286 20.02 -26.02 -2.69
CA SER A 286 19.82 -26.71 -1.43
C SER A 286 18.86 -25.93 -0.52
N ILE A 287 18.09 -26.65 0.29
CA ILE A 287 17.20 -26.06 1.30
C ILE A 287 17.99 -25.11 2.21
N ALA A 288 19.18 -25.51 2.66
CA ALA A 288 20.08 -24.66 3.45
C ALA A 288 20.41 -23.30 2.78
N ARG A 289 20.54 -23.26 1.43
CA ARG A 289 20.77 -22.01 0.71
C ARG A 289 19.52 -21.16 0.60
N LEU A 290 18.34 -21.79 0.48
CA LEU A 290 17.05 -21.10 0.51
C LEU A 290 16.76 -20.51 1.89
N GLU A 291 17.05 -21.25 2.97
CA GLU A 291 16.97 -20.78 4.35
C GLU A 291 17.88 -19.57 4.56
N LEU A 292 19.14 -19.63 4.12
CA LEU A 292 20.05 -18.48 4.18
C LEU A 292 19.51 -17.27 3.39
N SER A 293 18.85 -17.52 2.25
CA SER A 293 18.20 -16.48 1.46
C SER A 293 16.99 -15.88 2.18
N ALA A 294 16.23 -16.69 2.93
CA ALA A 294 15.15 -16.25 3.81
C ALA A 294 15.68 -15.39 4.96
N CYS A 295 16.79 -15.78 5.59
CA CYS A 295 17.46 -15.01 6.63
C CYS A 295 17.88 -13.62 6.13
N LEU A 296 18.49 -13.56 4.94
CA LEU A 296 18.85 -12.29 4.31
C LEU A 296 17.62 -11.43 4.02
N LEU A 297 16.54 -12.06 3.51
CA LEU A 297 15.28 -11.38 3.26
C LEU A 297 14.68 -10.78 4.54
N LEU A 298 14.75 -11.52 5.65
CA LEU A 298 14.29 -11.06 6.96
C LEU A 298 15.13 -9.89 7.48
N ALA A 299 16.45 -9.98 7.40
CA ALA A 299 17.35 -8.90 7.82
C ALA A 299 17.01 -7.60 7.07
N GLN A 300 16.87 -7.68 5.75
CA GLN A 300 16.46 -6.54 4.91
C GLN A 300 15.06 -6.02 5.25
N LEU A 301 14.12 -6.92 5.55
CA LEU A 301 12.75 -6.53 5.91
C LEU A 301 12.73 -5.80 7.27
N VAL A 302 13.48 -6.29 8.26
CA VAL A 302 13.62 -5.66 9.57
C VAL A 302 14.28 -4.29 9.46
N GLU A 303 15.38 -4.17 8.71
CA GLU A 303 16.04 -2.89 8.44
C GLU A 303 15.11 -1.89 7.75
N LYS A 304 14.28 -2.37 6.82
CA LYS A 304 13.31 -1.53 6.13
C LYS A 304 12.18 -1.06 7.04
N VAL A 305 11.64 -1.93 7.89
CA VAL A 305 10.45 -1.63 8.71
C VAL A 305 10.79 -0.78 9.93
N ARG A 306 11.91 -1.05 10.59
CA ARG A 306 12.27 -0.44 11.89
C ARG A 306 12.19 1.10 11.91
N PRO A 307 12.70 1.85 10.92
CA PRO A 307 12.68 3.31 10.95
C PRO A 307 11.26 3.90 10.93
N PHE A 308 10.29 3.19 10.34
CA PHE A 308 8.92 3.68 10.20
C PHE A 308 8.05 3.46 11.44
N LEU A 309 8.49 2.62 12.38
CA LEU A 309 7.70 2.32 13.58
C LEU A 309 7.67 3.49 14.58
N GLN A 310 8.67 4.39 14.56
CA GLN A 310 8.77 5.57 15.44
C GLN A 310 8.49 5.28 16.93
N VAL A 311 8.87 4.09 17.42
CA VAL A 311 8.71 3.66 18.82
C VAL A 311 10.03 3.11 19.36
N HIS A 312 10.18 3.16 20.69
CA HIS A 312 11.29 2.52 21.36
C HIS A 312 11.07 1.00 21.43
N LEU A 313 11.92 0.23 20.76
CA LEU A 313 11.93 -1.22 20.81
C LEU A 313 12.85 -1.71 21.91
N ALA A 314 12.34 -2.54 22.82
CA ALA A 314 13.16 -3.16 23.86
C ALA A 314 14.11 -4.22 23.28
N LYS A 315 13.68 -4.92 22.22
CA LYS A 315 14.49 -5.92 21.54
C LYS A 315 14.03 -6.11 20.10
N VAL A 316 14.95 -6.58 19.26
CA VAL A 316 14.65 -7.16 17.95
C VAL A 316 15.14 -8.59 17.96
N LEU A 317 14.25 -9.54 17.68
CA LEU A 317 14.55 -10.97 17.60
C LEU A 317 14.33 -11.44 16.18
N SER A 318 15.25 -12.24 15.66
CA SER A 318 15.12 -12.86 14.34
C SER A 318 15.35 -14.36 14.51
N CYS A 319 14.33 -15.13 14.19
CA CYS A 319 14.27 -16.57 14.38
C CYS A 319 14.25 -17.27 13.03
N THR A 320 14.94 -18.40 12.96
CA THR A 320 15.08 -19.22 11.76
C THR A 320 14.96 -20.68 12.18
N PRO A 321 14.27 -21.54 11.42
CA PRO A 321 14.23 -22.97 11.65
C PRO A 321 15.54 -23.58 11.15
N ILE A 322 16.69 -23.16 11.69
CA ILE A 322 17.92 -23.94 11.48
C ILE A 322 17.75 -25.16 12.38
N GLN A 323 17.20 -26.24 11.82
CA GLN A 323 17.29 -27.53 12.47
C GLN A 323 18.78 -27.90 12.55
N PRO A 324 19.29 -28.30 13.73
CA PRO A 324 20.69 -28.62 13.94
C PRO A 324 21.17 -29.82 13.11
#